data_AF-A0A836EC75-F1
#
_entry.id   AF-A0A836EC75-F1
#
_cell.length_a   1.000
_cell.length_b   1.000
_cell.length_c   1.000
_cell.angle_alpha   90.00
_cell.angle_beta   90.00
_cell.angle_gamma   90.00
#
_symmetry.space_group_name_H-M   'P 1'
#
loop_
_entity.id
_entity.type
_entity.pdbx_description
1 polymer ?
#
loop_
_entity_poly.entity_id
_entity_poly.type
_entity_poly.pdbx_seq_one_letter_code
_entity_poly.pdbx_strand_id
1 'polypeptide(L)'
;MRVAVVGAGVIGVSSAFAVKSVFPSYEVKIFADAFSPDTTGDGSAGLWTPFLLDDTPAEDITRWAGNTHQWFEQFWKAGLSSKTGVSLLPVTCVTSDYKDYVEPLWAKFVYGFQKLSNERLQRLNEEHKSNYK
;
A
#
# COMPACT_ATOMS: atom_id res chain seq x y z
N MET A 1 -7.28 26.84 -16.19
CA MET A 1 -6.01 26.13 -16.44
C MET A 1 -6.34 24.79 -17.10
N ARG A 2 -5.52 24.35 -18.06
CA ARG A 2 -5.61 23.01 -18.64
C ARG A 2 -4.43 22.18 -18.17
N VAL A 3 -4.67 21.00 -17.60
CA VAL A 3 -3.66 20.12 -17.04
C VAL A 3 -3.70 18.80 -17.79
N ALA A 4 -2.56 18.41 -18.36
CA ALA A 4 -2.37 17.09 -18.94
C ALA A 4 -1.65 16.20 -17.94
N VAL A 5 -2.20 15.04 -17.64
CA VAL A 5 -1.57 13.98 -16.85
C VAL A 5 -1.22 12.84 -17.79
N VAL A 6 0.03 12.38 -17.77
CA VAL A 6 0.50 11.29 -18.63
C VAL A 6 0.56 10.00 -17.81
N GLY A 7 -0.16 8.97 -18.27
CA GLY A 7 -0.29 7.66 -17.63
C GLY A 7 -1.64 7.48 -16.91
N ALA A 8 -2.28 6.33 -17.14
CA ALA A 8 -3.57 5.97 -16.54
C ALA A 8 -3.47 4.83 -15.49
N GLY A 9 -2.26 4.54 -15.01
CA GLY A 9 -2.05 3.68 -13.84
C GLY A 9 -2.41 4.39 -12.53
N VAL A 10 -2.25 3.68 -11.40
CA VAL A 10 -2.65 4.15 -10.07
C VAL A 10 -2.09 5.54 -9.70
N ILE A 11 -0.83 5.84 -10.04
CA ILE A 11 -0.21 7.14 -9.78
C ILE A 11 -0.83 8.24 -10.63
N GLY A 12 -1.04 8.00 -11.93
CA GLY A 12 -1.61 8.99 -12.84
C GLY A 12 -3.06 9.34 -12.50
N VAL A 13 -3.90 8.32 -12.25
CA VAL A 13 -5.31 8.52 -11.91
C VAL A 13 -5.46 9.21 -10.55
N SER A 14 -4.72 8.78 -9.53
CA SER A 14 -4.77 9.41 -8.20
C SER A 14 -4.25 10.86 -8.22
N SER A 15 -3.20 11.15 -9.01
CA SER A 15 -2.70 12.52 -9.19
C SER A 15 -3.72 13.40 -9.91
N ALA A 16 -4.32 12.91 -10.99
CA ALA A 16 -5.36 13.63 -11.72
C ALA A 16 -6.57 13.93 -10.83
N PHE A 17 -6.99 12.96 -10.02
CA PHE A 17 -8.04 13.13 -9.03
C PHE A 17 -7.66 14.19 -7.99
N ALA A 18 -6.47 14.10 -7.38
CA ALA A 18 -6.00 15.07 -6.39
C ALA A 18 -5.99 16.51 -6.93
N VAL A 19 -5.46 16.72 -8.15
CA VAL A 19 -5.47 18.03 -8.81
C VAL A 19 -6.90 18.51 -9.04
N LYS A 20 -7.79 17.65 -9.55
CA LYS A 20 -9.18 18.01 -9.82
C LYS A 20 -9.97 18.32 -8.56
N SER A 21 -9.70 17.61 -7.46
CA SER A 21 -10.33 17.83 -6.15
C SER A 21 -9.91 19.16 -5.53
N VAL A 22 -8.63 19.53 -5.63
CA VAL A 22 -8.11 20.80 -5.10
C VAL A 22 -8.49 21.98 -6.00
N PHE A 23 -8.51 21.77 -7.32
CA PHE A 23 -8.83 22.81 -8.30
C PHE A 23 -10.02 22.40 -9.20
N PRO A 24 -11.26 22.50 -8.71
CA PRO A 24 -12.45 22.04 -9.45
C PRO A 24 -12.66 22.72 -10.80
N SER A 25 -12.17 23.96 -10.97
CA SER A 25 -12.26 24.72 -12.23
C SER A 25 -11.24 24.31 -13.29
N TYR A 26 -10.25 23.47 -12.94
CA TYR A 26 -9.23 23.04 -13.89
C TYR A 26 -9.80 21.97 -14.82
N GLU A 27 -9.44 22.07 -16.11
CA GLU A 27 -9.69 21.02 -17.09
C GLU A 27 -8.52 20.04 -17.01
N VAL A 28 -8.74 18.89 -16.35
CA VAL A 28 -7.71 17.85 -16.18
C VAL A 28 -8.01 16.73 -17.16
N LYS A 29 -7.02 16.38 -17.99
CA LYS A 29 -7.13 15.32 -18.99
C LYS A 29 -5.99 14.32 -18.83
N ILE A 30 -6.33 13.04 -18.77
CA ILE A 30 -5.36 11.94 -18.74
C ILE A 30 -5.09 11.48 -20.17
N PHE A 31 -3.81 11.35 -20.52
CA PHE A 31 -3.33 10.76 -21.77
C PHE A 31 -2.52 9.51 -21.42
N ALA A 32 -2.85 8.39 -22.03
CA ALA A 32 -2.14 7.13 -21.81
C ALA A 32 -2.24 6.24 -23.06
N ASP A 33 -1.25 5.37 -23.22
CA ASP A 33 -1.24 4.29 -24.22
C ASP A 33 -2.05 3.07 -23.74
N ALA A 34 -2.06 2.80 -22.44
CA ALA A 34 -2.86 1.77 -21.77
C ALA A 34 -3.69 2.34 -20.61
N PHE A 35 -4.86 1.75 -20.41
CA PHE A 35 -5.77 2.00 -19.28
C PHE A 35 -6.04 0.67 -18.57
N SER A 36 -6.64 0.71 -17.36
CA SER A 36 -7.10 -0.52 -16.72
C SER A 36 -8.00 -1.33 -17.64
N PRO A 37 -7.82 -2.66 -17.73
CA PRO A 37 -7.04 -3.53 -16.84
C PRO A 37 -5.58 -3.77 -17.27
N ASP A 38 -5.03 -2.98 -18.18
CA ASP A 38 -3.75 -3.26 -18.86
C ASP A 38 -2.57 -2.41 -18.35
N THR A 39 -2.66 -1.87 -17.12
CA THR A 39 -1.55 -1.12 -16.50
C THR A 39 -0.73 -1.99 -15.56
N THR A 40 0.51 -1.59 -15.24
CA THR A 40 1.32 -2.27 -14.21
C THR A 40 0.60 -2.36 -12.86
N GLY A 41 -0.27 -1.39 -12.54
CA GLY A 41 -1.05 -1.38 -11.32
C GLY A 41 -2.07 -2.52 -11.25
N ASP A 42 -2.67 -2.89 -12.38
CA ASP A 42 -3.67 -3.96 -12.47
C ASP A 42 -3.04 -5.35 -12.26
N GLY A 43 -1.74 -5.50 -12.55
CA GLY A 43 -0.96 -6.71 -12.28
C GLY A 43 -0.32 -6.77 -10.88
N SER A 44 -0.50 -5.74 -10.05
CA SER A 44 0.10 -5.69 -8.71
C SER A 44 -0.61 -6.61 -7.71
N ALA A 45 0.11 -7.05 -6.66
CA ALA A 45 -0.47 -7.91 -5.62
C ALA A 45 -1.51 -7.22 -4.72
N GLY A 46 -1.51 -5.87 -4.68
CA GLY A 46 -2.50 -5.07 -3.93
C GLY A 46 -2.29 -4.99 -2.41
N LEU A 47 -1.23 -5.59 -1.84
CA LEU A 47 -0.95 -5.49 -0.42
C LEU A 47 -0.28 -4.13 -0.08
N TRP A 48 -0.84 -3.41 0.88
CA TRP A 48 -0.20 -2.22 1.43
C TRP A 48 0.93 -2.65 2.38
N THR A 49 2.18 -2.52 1.95
CA THR A 49 3.39 -2.68 2.77
C THR A 49 4.47 -1.73 2.28
N PRO A 50 4.76 -0.64 3.01
CA PRO A 50 5.81 0.30 2.61
C PRO A 50 7.21 -0.29 2.75
N PHE A 51 8.10 0.05 1.81
CA PHE A 51 9.51 -0.32 1.81
C PHE A 51 10.38 0.93 1.79
N LEU A 52 11.58 0.86 2.36
CA LEU A 52 12.57 1.93 2.23
C LEU A 52 13.10 1.95 0.79
N LEU A 53 13.15 3.15 0.22
CA LEU A 53 13.65 3.41 -1.13
C LEU A 53 14.96 4.20 -0.98
N ASP A 54 15.98 3.78 -1.73
CA ASP A 54 17.39 4.15 -1.57
C ASP A 54 17.62 5.64 -1.21
N ASP A 55 17.31 6.54 -2.13
CA ASP A 55 17.55 7.98 -2.02
C ASP A 55 16.37 8.77 -1.45
N THR A 56 15.26 8.11 -1.12
CA THR A 56 14.05 8.77 -0.64
C THR A 56 14.05 8.80 0.89
N PRO A 57 13.91 9.99 1.52
CA PRO A 57 13.88 10.09 2.98
C PRO A 57 12.82 9.18 3.60
N ALA A 58 13.22 8.39 4.60
CA ALA A 58 12.32 7.43 5.27
C ALA A 58 11.10 8.12 5.90
N GLU A 59 11.26 9.37 6.34
CA GLU A 59 10.17 10.19 6.86
C GLU A 59 9.10 10.51 5.80
N ASP A 60 9.51 10.76 4.56
CA ASP A 60 8.61 11.04 3.45
C ASP A 60 7.86 9.78 3.02
N ILE A 61 8.57 8.66 2.90
CA ILE A 61 7.94 7.34 2.64
C ILE A 61 6.90 7.05 3.71
N THR A 62 7.27 7.20 4.98
CA THR A 62 6.37 6.94 6.12
C THR A 62 5.16 7.87 6.10
N ARG A 63 5.35 9.15 5.77
CA ARG A 63 4.29 10.16 5.66
C ARG A 63 3.32 9.85 4.53
N TRP A 64 3.82 9.59 3.32
CA TRP A 64 2.98 9.27 2.17
C TRP A 64 2.22 7.96 2.38
N ALA A 65 2.92 6.92 2.84
CA ALA A 65 2.31 5.64 3.15
C ALA A 65 1.20 5.78 4.20
N GLY A 66 1.45 6.51 5.29
CA GLY A 66 0.47 6.78 6.33
C GLY A 66 -0.78 7.48 5.80
N ASN A 67 -0.61 8.51 4.98
CA ASN A 67 -1.73 9.21 4.33
C ASN A 67 -2.54 8.28 3.42
N THR A 68 -1.88 7.42 2.64
CA THR A 68 -2.54 6.43 1.79
C THR A 68 -3.32 5.40 2.63
N HIS A 69 -2.74 4.88 3.71
CA HIS A 69 -3.41 3.92 4.59
C HIS A 69 -4.66 4.53 5.23
N GLN A 70 -4.58 5.76 5.74
CA GLN A 70 -5.72 6.48 6.31
C GLN A 70 -6.83 6.71 5.27
N TRP A 71 -6.46 6.95 4.01
CA TRP A 71 -7.43 7.09 2.93
C TRP A 71 -8.14 5.76 2.60
N PHE A 72 -7.38 4.66 2.52
CA PHE A 72 -7.94 3.31 2.37
C PHE A 72 -8.87 2.93 3.52
N GLU A 73 -8.46 3.24 4.74
CA GLU A 73 -9.24 3.00 5.95
C GLU A 73 -10.61 3.68 5.90
N GLN A 74 -10.70 4.91 5.36
CA GLN A 74 -11.98 5.61 5.20
C GLN A 74 -12.93 4.83 4.28
N PHE A 75 -12.45 4.29 3.16
CA PHE A 75 -13.28 3.49 2.25
C PHE A 75 -13.75 2.19 2.91
N TRP A 76 -12.85 1.50 3.60
CA TRP A 76 -13.18 0.28 4.32
C TRP A 76 -14.22 0.54 5.42
N LYS A 77 -14.01 1.55 6.27
CA LYS A 77 -14.96 1.93 7.34
C LYS A 77 -16.30 2.40 6.80
N ALA A 78 -16.33 3.00 5.61
CA ALA A 78 -17.56 3.39 4.93
C ALA A 78 -18.30 2.23 4.23
N GLY A 79 -17.80 0.99 4.31
CA GLY A 79 -18.41 -0.17 3.66
C GLY A 79 -18.31 -0.15 2.13
N LEU A 80 -17.30 0.54 1.57
CA LEU A 80 -17.15 0.73 0.12
C LEU A 80 -16.24 -0.31 -0.54
N SER A 81 -15.85 -1.36 0.18
CA SER A 81 -14.91 -2.38 -0.27
C SER A 81 -15.25 -3.01 -1.63
N SER A 82 -16.53 -3.30 -1.91
CA SER A 82 -16.95 -3.88 -3.20
C SER A 82 -16.79 -2.91 -4.38
N LYS A 83 -16.78 -1.60 -4.13
CA LYS A 83 -16.64 -0.56 -5.15
C LYS A 83 -15.19 -0.13 -5.33
N THR A 84 -14.42 -0.09 -4.25
CA THR A 84 -13.04 0.44 -4.26
C THR A 84 -11.97 -0.64 -4.31
N GLY A 85 -12.34 -1.91 -4.08
CA GLY A 85 -11.38 -3.01 -3.95
C GLY A 85 -10.58 -2.99 -2.65
N VAL A 86 -10.87 -2.08 -1.71
CA VAL A 86 -10.11 -1.92 -0.47
C VAL A 86 -10.72 -2.75 0.66
N SER A 87 -9.95 -3.69 1.22
CA SER A 87 -10.38 -4.55 2.34
C SER A 87 -9.28 -4.68 3.38
N LEU A 88 -9.66 -4.81 4.65
CA LEU A 88 -8.72 -5.16 5.72
C LEU A 88 -8.42 -6.66 5.69
N LEU A 89 -7.13 -7.02 5.64
CA LEU A 89 -6.67 -8.41 5.64
C LEU A 89 -5.70 -8.66 6.80
N PRO A 90 -5.84 -9.78 7.55
CA PRO A 90 -4.81 -10.19 8.49
C PRO A 90 -3.57 -10.69 7.73
N VAL A 91 -2.39 -10.20 8.09
CA VAL A 91 -1.12 -10.57 7.46
C VAL A 91 -0.18 -11.16 8.50
N THR A 92 0.47 -12.26 8.14
CA THR A 92 1.57 -12.86 8.91
C THR A 92 2.83 -12.77 8.07
N CYS A 93 3.87 -12.12 8.59
CA CYS A 93 5.18 -12.03 7.94
C CYS A 93 6.19 -12.85 8.75
N VAL A 94 6.94 -13.71 8.06
CA VAL A 94 7.96 -14.59 8.65
C VAL A 94 9.24 -14.50 7.82
N THR A 95 10.40 -14.57 8.47
CA THR A 95 11.72 -14.55 7.82
C THR A 95 12.61 -15.61 8.45
N SER A 96 13.53 -16.20 7.68
CA SER A 96 14.59 -17.08 8.19
C SER A 96 15.87 -16.33 8.55
N ASP A 97 16.02 -15.10 8.05
CA ASP A 97 17.15 -14.21 8.31
C ASP A 97 16.76 -13.15 9.35
N TYR A 98 16.78 -13.57 10.61
CA TYR A 98 16.47 -12.72 11.76
C TYR A 98 17.77 -12.10 12.30
N LYS A 99 18.33 -11.15 11.56
CA LYS A 99 19.36 -10.26 12.09
C LYS A 99 18.76 -8.86 12.22
N ASP A 100 18.84 -8.33 13.44
CA ASP A 100 18.55 -6.93 13.74
C ASP A 100 17.12 -6.48 13.40
N TYR A 101 16.12 -7.18 13.95
CA TYR A 101 14.73 -6.74 13.84
C TYR A 101 14.55 -5.33 14.41
N VAL A 102 14.37 -4.37 13.53
CA VAL A 102 13.90 -3.02 13.84
C VAL A 102 12.43 -2.98 13.50
N GLU A 103 11.59 -2.55 14.45
CA GLU A 103 10.17 -2.36 14.20
C GLU A 103 10.00 -1.34 13.06
N PRO A 104 9.23 -1.68 12.01
CA PRO A 104 9.07 -0.79 10.88
C PRO A 104 8.33 0.48 11.29
N LEU A 105 8.78 1.65 10.82
CA LEU A 105 8.18 2.95 11.17
C LEU A 105 6.69 3.07 10.82
N TRP A 106 6.22 2.25 9.87
CA TRP A 106 4.83 2.20 9.44
C TRP A 106 3.93 1.32 10.34
N ALA A 107 4.49 0.55 11.29
CA ALA A 107 3.73 -0.32 12.20
C ALA A 107 2.63 0.44 12.96
N LYS A 108 2.88 1.71 13.28
CA LYS A 108 1.92 2.61 13.96
C LYS A 108 0.63 2.89 13.17
N PHE A 109 0.60 2.63 11.86
CA PHE A 109 -0.59 2.87 11.04
C PHE A 109 -1.50 1.65 10.94
N VAL A 110 -0.97 0.44 11.13
CA VAL A 110 -1.71 -0.80 10.91
C VAL A 110 -2.37 -1.31 12.19
N TYR A 111 -3.31 -2.23 12.03
CA TYR A 111 -4.05 -2.83 13.13
C TYR A 111 -3.33 -4.06 13.68
N GLY A 112 -3.16 -4.11 15.01
CA GLY A 112 -2.75 -5.34 15.71
C GLY A 112 -1.34 -5.81 15.39
N PHE A 113 -0.42 -4.89 15.09
CA PHE A 113 0.99 -5.23 14.86
C PHE A 113 1.59 -5.86 16.12
N GLN A 114 2.12 -7.08 15.98
CA GLN A 114 2.70 -7.83 17.08
C GLN A 114 3.67 -8.89 16.56
N LYS A 115 4.65 -9.26 17.41
CA LYS A 115 5.51 -10.42 17.15
C LYS A 115 4.70 -11.71 17.29
N LEU A 116 5.03 -12.71 16.46
CA LEU A 116 4.47 -14.05 16.60
C LEU A 116 4.98 -14.70 17.90
N SER A 117 4.10 -15.48 18.55
CA SER A 117 4.54 -16.32 19.66
C SER A 117 5.42 -17.45 19.15
N ASN A 118 6.33 -17.94 20.01
CA ASN A 118 7.20 -19.08 19.69
C ASN A 118 6.39 -20.32 19.27
N GLU A 119 5.26 -20.57 19.94
CA GLU A 119 4.35 -21.68 19.61
C GLU A 119 3.80 -21.56 18.18
N ARG A 120 3.35 -20.35 17.79
CA ARG A 120 2.82 -20.12 16.44
C ARG A 120 3.92 -20.18 15.38
N LEU A 121 5.11 -19.67 15.70
CA LEU A 121 6.28 -19.76 14.82
C LEU A 121 6.72 -21.20 14.59
N GLN A 122 6.78 -22.02 15.66
CA GLN A 122 7.09 -23.44 15.57
C GLN A 122 6.09 -24.16 14.66
N ARG A 123 4.79 -23.92 14.85
CA ARG A 123 3.75 -24.50 14.00
C ARG A 123 3.92 -24.14 12.52
N LEU A 124 4.23 -22.87 12.21
CA LEU A 124 4.49 -22.44 10.83
C LEU A 124 5.74 -23.12 10.25
N ASN A 125 6.79 -23.32 11.05
CA ASN A 125 7.98 -24.05 10.62
C ASN A 125 7.68 -25.51 10.28
N GLU A 126 6.87 -26.18 11.08
CA GLU A 126 6.42 -27.55 10.83
C GLU A 126 5.55 -27.64 9.57
N GLU A 127 4.56 -26.74 9.41
CA GLU A 127 3.64 -26.71 8.26
C GLU A 127 4.38 -26.42 6.94
N HIS A 128 5.33 -25.50 6.96
CA HIS A 128 6.04 -25.06 5.75
C HIS A 128 7.39 -25.76 5.52
N LYS A 129 7.81 -26.65 6.42
CA LYS A 129 9.15 -27.28 6.41
C LYS A 129 10.27 -26.23 6.34
N SER A 130 10.13 -25.18 7.15
CA SER A 130 10.97 -23.98 7.16
C SER A 130 11.67 -23.80 8.50
N ASN A 131 12.57 -22.81 8.58
CA ASN A 131 13.23 -22.39 9.82
C ASN A 131 13.15 -20.86 9.97
N TYR A 132 11.91 -20.36 10.00
CA TYR A 132 11.58 -18.99 10.36
C TYR A 132 12.02 -18.71 11.80
N LYS A 133 12.47 -17.49 12.03
CA LYS A 133 13.00 -16.98 13.28
C LYS A 133 12.29 -15.69 13.68
#